data_AF-A0A1R2CGM7-F1
#
_entry.id   AF-A0A1R2CGM7-F1
#
_cell.length_a   1.000
_cell.length_b   1.000
_cell.length_c   1.000
_cell.angle_alpha   90.00
_cell.angle_beta   90.00
_cell.angle_gamma   90.00
#
_symmetry.space_group_name_H-M   'P 1'
#
loop_
_entity.id
_entity.type
_entity.pdbx_description
1 polymer ?
#
loop_
_entity_poly.entity_id
_entity_poly.type
_entity_poly.pdbx_seq_one_letter_code
_entity_poly.pdbx_strand_id
1 'polypeptide(L)'
;MDGISYGSLTGNTTLDVFFDHLCDGSAEAWPGLYSFWSNNQDWLRMIIHIYPLPYHYYSFNVGEAGRFIQTMYPANFTSFLSWFFQHQSKYLDAAQAWDQSQLYTNLAHDTQTATGVAFSLTEEALNKDTYDWSLRVSWKYATSKGITGTPQYMVNGIWTPGASNCVTVQDWQSFFSSIIS
;
A
#
# COMPACT_ATOMS: atom_id res chain seq x y z
N MET A 1 15.23 2.02 4.26
CA MET A 1 14.61 1.53 3.01
C MET A 1 13.19 2.03 3.00
N ASP A 2 12.69 2.49 1.86
CA ASP A 2 11.26 2.81 1.74
C ASP A 2 10.43 1.52 1.71
N GLY A 3 9.18 1.60 2.15
CA GLY A 3 8.24 0.48 2.17
C GLY A 3 8.37 -0.45 3.39
N ILE A 4 7.42 -1.37 3.51
CA ILE A 4 7.39 -2.40 4.55
C ILE A 4 7.67 -3.75 3.94
N SER A 5 8.58 -4.50 4.58
CA SER A 5 9.09 -5.77 4.09
C SER A 5 8.36 -6.94 4.75
N TYR A 6 7.97 -7.92 3.94
CA TYR A 6 7.42 -9.19 4.35
C TYR A 6 8.26 -10.36 3.81
N GLY A 7 8.24 -11.48 4.54
CA GLY A 7 8.94 -12.72 4.15
C GLY A 7 10.41 -12.72 4.55
N SER A 8 11.14 -13.74 4.09
CA SER A 8 12.55 -13.91 4.48
C SER A 8 13.46 -12.81 3.91
N LEU A 9 14.38 -12.31 4.73
CA LEU A 9 15.47 -11.43 4.29
C LEU A 9 16.54 -12.16 3.46
N THR A 10 16.52 -13.49 3.47
CA THR A 10 17.43 -14.35 2.69
C THR A 10 16.79 -14.88 1.40
N GLY A 11 15.58 -14.43 1.06
CA GLY A 11 14.93 -14.82 -0.19
C GLY A 11 15.75 -14.35 -1.40
N ASN A 12 15.78 -15.18 -2.44
CA ASN A 12 16.57 -14.90 -3.65
C ASN A 12 15.88 -13.89 -4.59
N THR A 13 14.59 -13.61 -4.34
CA THR A 13 13.78 -12.70 -5.16
C THR A 13 13.07 -11.69 -4.28
N THR A 14 13.16 -10.41 -4.65
CA THR A 14 12.38 -9.32 -4.05
C THR A 14 11.36 -8.78 -5.05
N LEU A 15 10.11 -8.68 -4.61
CA LEU A 15 9.01 -8.02 -5.32
C LEU A 15 8.68 -6.72 -4.61
N ASP A 16 9.03 -5.59 -5.21
CA ASP A 16 8.55 -4.28 -4.79
C ASP A 16 7.15 -4.05 -5.38
N VAL A 17 6.21 -3.63 -4.54
CA VAL A 17 4.80 -3.42 -4.86
C VAL A 17 4.44 -1.98 -4.56
N PHE A 18 3.91 -1.26 -5.54
CA PHE A 18 3.51 0.13 -5.38
C PHE A 18 1.98 0.22 -5.41
N PHE A 19 1.39 0.55 -4.26
CA PHE A 19 -0.06 0.63 -4.09
C PHE A 19 -0.51 2.02 -3.67
N ASP A 20 -1.66 2.41 -4.20
CA ASP A 20 -2.49 3.48 -3.67
C ASP A 20 -3.69 2.83 -2.96
N HIS A 21 -3.90 3.17 -1.69
CA HIS A 21 -5.00 2.64 -0.88
C HIS A 21 -6.40 2.92 -1.46
N LEU A 22 -6.54 3.94 -2.31
CA LEU A 22 -7.80 4.30 -2.97
C LEU A 22 -7.89 3.87 -4.44
N CYS A 23 -6.89 3.16 -4.98
CA CYS A 23 -6.96 2.63 -6.33
C CYS A 23 -7.69 1.29 -6.38
N ASP A 24 -8.72 1.20 -7.21
CA ASP A 24 -9.49 0.00 -7.51
C ASP A 24 -8.60 -1.16 -8.01
N GLY A 25 -7.69 -0.91 -8.96
CA GLY A 25 -6.74 -1.92 -9.44
C GLY A 25 -5.79 -2.42 -8.35
N SER A 26 -5.40 -1.56 -7.40
CA SER A 26 -4.59 -1.98 -6.25
C SER A 26 -5.39 -2.89 -5.31
N ALA A 27 -6.66 -2.55 -5.08
CA ALA A 27 -7.58 -3.36 -4.29
C ALA A 27 -7.87 -4.71 -4.95
N GLU A 28 -8.06 -4.73 -6.27
CA GLU A 28 -8.32 -5.95 -7.03
C GLU A 28 -7.11 -6.90 -7.03
N ALA A 29 -5.90 -6.39 -7.20
CA ALA A 29 -4.68 -7.21 -7.24
C ALA A 29 -4.27 -7.77 -5.87
N TRP A 30 -4.67 -7.12 -4.77
CA TRP A 30 -4.19 -7.43 -3.43
C TRP A 30 -4.48 -8.88 -2.96
N PRO A 31 -5.70 -9.42 -3.05
CA PRO A 31 -5.99 -10.76 -2.53
C PRO A 31 -5.18 -11.87 -3.19
N GLY A 32 -5.06 -11.84 -4.52
CA GLY A 32 -4.30 -12.86 -5.25
C GLY A 32 -2.80 -12.73 -5.02
N LEU A 33 -2.26 -11.51 -4.99
CA LEU A 33 -0.86 -11.28 -4.66
C LEU A 33 -0.53 -11.75 -3.24
N TYR A 34 -1.32 -11.35 -2.24
CA TYR A 34 -1.06 -11.71 -0.85
C TYR A 34 -1.16 -13.22 -0.61
N SER A 35 -2.12 -13.89 -1.25
CA SER A 35 -2.26 -15.35 -1.21
C SER A 35 -1.09 -16.05 -1.88
N PHE A 36 -0.65 -15.59 -3.06
CA PHE A 36 0.54 -16.12 -3.72
C PHE A 36 1.79 -15.96 -2.86
N TRP A 37 2.07 -14.73 -2.39
CA TRP A 37 3.21 -14.46 -1.51
C TRP A 37 3.17 -15.30 -0.23
N SER A 38 2.00 -15.46 0.39
CA SER A 38 1.86 -16.24 1.63
C SER A 38 2.27 -17.70 1.49
N ASN A 39 2.12 -18.28 0.29
CA ASN A 39 2.54 -19.65 -0.01
C ASN A 39 4.00 -19.75 -0.50
N ASN A 40 4.71 -18.63 -0.66
CA ASN A 40 6.04 -18.55 -1.27
C ASN A 40 7.02 -17.69 -0.45
N GLN A 41 6.76 -17.51 0.86
CA GLN A 41 7.55 -16.60 1.72
C GLN A 41 9.01 -17.05 1.93
N ASP A 42 9.30 -18.31 1.62
CA ASP A 42 10.61 -18.95 1.73
C ASP A 42 11.60 -18.42 0.69
N TRP A 43 11.13 -18.12 -0.53
CA TRP A 43 11.98 -17.61 -1.62
C TRP A 43 11.60 -16.19 -2.09
N LEU A 44 10.37 -15.75 -1.85
CA LEU A 44 9.86 -14.45 -2.27
C LEU A 44 9.73 -13.47 -1.09
N ARG A 45 10.55 -12.43 -1.13
CA ARG A 45 10.40 -11.25 -0.29
C ARG A 45 9.47 -10.26 -0.98
N MET A 46 8.49 -9.72 -0.26
CA MET A 46 7.60 -8.67 -0.76
C MET A 46 7.86 -7.36 -0.01
N ILE A 47 7.97 -6.25 -0.72
CA ILE A 47 8.10 -4.91 -0.12
C ILE A 47 6.95 -4.05 -0.64
N ILE A 48 6.09 -3.55 0.25
CA ILE A 48 4.96 -2.69 -0.13
C ILE A 48 5.31 -1.22 0.11
N HIS A 49 5.20 -0.42 -0.95
CA HIS A 49 5.38 1.03 -0.98
C HIS A 49 4.03 1.72 -1.11
N ILE A 50 3.83 2.79 -0.33
CA ILE A 50 2.63 3.63 -0.42
C ILE A 50 2.89 4.67 -1.52
N TYR A 51 2.08 4.64 -2.57
CA TYR A 51 2.19 5.55 -3.71
C TYR A 51 0.83 6.21 -3.98
N PRO A 52 0.51 7.31 -3.27
CA PRO A 52 -0.78 7.97 -3.45
C PRO A 52 -0.89 8.62 -4.82
N LEU A 53 -1.96 8.33 -5.58
CA LEU A 53 -2.15 8.88 -6.91
C LEU A 53 -2.74 10.29 -6.85
N PRO A 54 -2.20 11.25 -7.62
CA PRO A 54 -2.61 12.65 -7.53
C PRO A 54 -4.05 12.91 -8.03
N TYR A 55 -4.64 11.96 -8.76
CA TYR A 55 -6.03 12.04 -9.24
C TYR A 55 -7.04 11.35 -8.31
N HIS A 56 -6.58 10.72 -7.22
CA HIS A 56 -7.44 10.30 -6.11
C HIS A 56 -7.34 11.34 -4.99
N TYR A 57 -8.33 12.23 -4.91
CA TYR A 57 -8.25 13.47 -4.13
C TYR A 57 -7.73 13.31 -2.70
N TYR A 58 -8.24 12.33 -1.94
CA TYR A 58 -7.82 12.06 -0.55
C TYR A 58 -6.77 10.96 -0.41
N SER A 59 -6.18 10.49 -1.50
CA SER A 59 -5.18 9.42 -1.45
C SER A 59 -3.95 9.81 -0.64
N PHE A 60 -3.52 11.07 -0.70
CA PHE A 60 -2.41 11.54 0.13
C PHE A 60 -2.72 11.44 1.63
N ASN A 61 -3.93 11.87 2.04
CA ASN A 61 -4.33 11.81 3.45
C ASN A 61 -4.46 10.36 3.96
N VAL A 62 -5.09 9.49 3.17
CA VAL A 62 -5.18 8.06 3.48
C VAL A 62 -3.79 7.41 3.51
N GLY A 63 -2.92 7.80 2.58
CA GLY A 63 -1.52 7.39 2.52
C GLY A 63 -0.71 7.86 3.73
N GLU A 64 -1.03 9.01 4.32
CA GLU A 64 -0.36 9.51 5.52
C GLU A 64 -0.73 8.69 6.76
N ALA A 65 -2.01 8.39 6.95
CA ALA A 65 -2.44 7.43 7.98
C ALA A 65 -1.80 6.04 7.75
N GLY A 66 -1.75 5.59 6.49
CA GLY A 66 -1.07 4.36 6.11
C GLY A 66 0.41 4.38 6.46
N ARG A 67 1.09 5.51 6.23
CA ARG A 67 2.53 5.68 6.53
C ARG A 67 2.80 5.70 8.04
N PHE A 68 1.91 6.30 8.82
CA PHE A 68 1.93 6.21 10.28
C PHE A 68 1.84 4.75 10.74
N ILE A 69 0.84 4.00 10.26
CA ILE A 69 0.70 2.57 10.61
C ILE A 69 1.91 1.77 10.13
N GLN A 70 2.37 1.98 8.91
CA GLN A 70 3.54 1.31 8.34
C GLN A 70 4.80 1.50 9.20
N THR A 71 4.98 2.69 9.78
CA THR A 71 6.17 3.05 10.55
C THR A 71 6.08 2.65 12.01
N MET A 72 4.95 2.91 12.66
CA MET A 72 4.79 2.75 14.12
C MET A 72 4.14 1.43 14.51
N TYR A 73 3.33 0.86 13.63
CA TYR A 73 2.54 -0.35 13.86
C TYR A 73 2.65 -1.32 12.67
N PRO A 74 3.89 -1.69 12.26
CA PRO A 74 4.11 -2.46 11.03
C PRO A 74 3.34 -3.79 11.00
N ALA A 75 3.15 -4.44 12.15
CA ALA A 75 2.37 -5.67 12.28
C ALA A 75 0.88 -5.50 11.91
N ASN A 76 0.36 -4.27 11.98
CA ASN A 76 -1.03 -3.94 11.70
C ASN A 76 -1.25 -3.39 10.28
N PHE A 77 -0.18 -3.14 9.53
CA PHE A 77 -0.27 -2.50 8.21
C PHE A 77 -1.02 -3.35 7.18
N THR A 78 -0.88 -4.68 7.21
CA THR A 78 -1.66 -5.59 6.36
C THR A 78 -3.17 -5.43 6.59
N SER A 79 -3.59 -5.27 7.85
CA SER A 79 -5.01 -5.06 8.20
C SER A 79 -5.50 -3.69 7.73
N PHE A 80 -4.67 -2.65 7.92
CA PHE A 80 -4.95 -1.31 7.38
C PHE A 80 -5.17 -1.36 5.86
N LEU A 81 -4.19 -1.91 5.14
CA LEU A 81 -4.20 -2.01 3.68
C LEU A 81 -5.46 -2.75 3.19
N SER A 82 -5.73 -3.93 3.75
CA SER A 82 -6.87 -4.76 3.37
C SER A 82 -8.21 -4.06 3.65
N TRP A 83 -8.32 -3.34 4.76
CA TRP A 83 -9.54 -2.64 5.12
C TRP A 83 -9.81 -1.46 4.16
N PHE A 84 -8.81 -0.63 3.88
CA PHE A 84 -9.00 0.53 2.99
C PHE A 84 -9.31 0.12 1.56
N PHE A 85 -8.73 -0.99 1.07
CA PHE A 85 -9.11 -1.57 -0.22
C PHE A 85 -10.58 -2.01 -0.29
N GLN A 86 -11.23 -2.33 0.83
CA GLN A 86 -12.65 -2.69 0.87
C GLN A 86 -13.59 -1.49 1.09
N HIS A 87 -13.04 -0.31 1.44
CA HIS A 87 -13.83 0.87 1.86
C HIS A 87 -13.48 2.13 1.06
N GLN A 88 -12.95 1.97 -0.15
CA GLN A 88 -12.44 3.06 -0.98
C GLN A 88 -13.51 4.12 -1.30
N SER A 89 -14.76 3.71 -1.57
CA SER A 89 -15.87 4.61 -1.92
C SER A 89 -16.16 5.68 -0.86
N LYS A 90 -15.88 5.38 0.43
CA LYS A 90 -16.01 6.38 1.50
C LYS A 90 -15.12 7.60 1.25
N TYR A 91 -13.92 7.39 0.71
CA TYR A 91 -12.94 8.45 0.45
C TYR A 91 -12.94 8.93 -1.00
N LEU A 92 -13.32 8.09 -1.96
CA LEU A 92 -13.45 8.50 -3.36
C LEU A 92 -14.70 9.36 -3.56
N ASP A 93 -15.82 9.02 -2.91
CA ASP A 93 -17.13 9.63 -3.17
C ASP A 93 -17.62 10.47 -1.99
N ALA A 94 -17.82 9.86 -0.82
CA ALA A 94 -18.53 10.51 0.30
C ALA A 94 -17.72 11.65 0.94
N ALA A 95 -16.39 11.47 1.03
CA ALA A 95 -15.50 12.44 1.66
C ALA A 95 -15.41 13.78 0.93
N GLN A 96 -15.90 13.89 -0.32
CA GLN A 96 -15.89 15.14 -1.07
C GLN A 96 -16.73 16.26 -0.41
N ALA A 97 -17.67 15.88 0.46
CA ALA A 97 -18.49 16.81 1.23
C ALA A 97 -17.88 17.16 2.61
N TRP A 98 -16.75 16.58 2.98
CA TRP A 98 -16.14 16.77 4.31
C TRP A 98 -15.17 17.94 4.32
N ASP A 99 -15.10 18.62 5.45
CA ASP A 99 -13.94 19.46 5.76
C ASP A 99 -12.75 18.60 6.24
N GLN A 100 -11.59 19.24 6.42
CA GLN A 100 -10.37 18.56 6.84
C GLN A 100 -10.50 17.94 8.24
N SER A 101 -11.20 18.58 9.17
CA SER A 101 -11.37 18.05 10.52
C SER A 101 -12.21 16.78 10.49
N GLN A 102 -13.32 16.79 9.74
CA GLN A 102 -14.18 15.62 9.54
C GLN A 102 -13.42 14.48 8.84
N LEU A 103 -12.60 14.80 7.83
CA LEU A 103 -11.73 13.83 7.17
C LEU A 103 -10.80 13.15 8.17
N TYR A 104 -10.08 13.91 9.00
CA TYR A 104 -9.11 13.36 9.93
C TYR A 104 -9.75 12.53 11.03
N THR A 105 -10.88 13.00 11.59
CA THR A 105 -11.66 12.22 12.55
C THR A 105 -12.16 10.91 11.93
N ASN A 106 -12.74 10.95 10.72
CA ASN A 106 -13.20 9.73 10.05
C ASN A 106 -12.05 8.77 9.73
N LEU A 107 -10.91 9.29 9.27
CA LEU A 107 -9.73 8.51 8.95
C LEU A 107 -9.11 7.85 10.18
N ALA A 108 -9.08 8.54 11.32
CA ALA A 108 -8.63 7.99 12.58
C ALA A 108 -9.56 6.89 13.12
N HIS A 109 -10.88 7.05 13.00
CA HIS A 109 -11.84 6.01 13.38
C HIS A 109 -11.73 4.76 12.52
N ASP A 110 -11.60 4.94 11.21
CA ASP A 110 -11.44 3.83 10.27
C ASP A 110 -10.11 3.12 10.48
N THR A 111 -9.03 3.87 10.72
CA THR A 111 -7.72 3.31 11.09
C THR A 111 -7.82 2.49 12.36
N GLN A 112 -8.50 2.99 13.39
CA GLN A 112 -8.73 2.24 14.63
C GLN A 112 -9.53 0.96 14.37
N THR A 113 -10.59 1.04 13.56
CA THR A 113 -11.41 -0.13 13.19
C THR A 113 -10.59 -1.17 12.44
N ALA A 114 -9.75 -0.74 11.50
CA ALA A 114 -8.94 -1.61 10.66
C ALA A 114 -7.79 -2.28 11.42
N THR A 115 -7.20 -1.59 12.40
CA THR A 115 -5.90 -1.98 12.98
C THR A 115 -5.92 -2.25 14.47
N GLY A 116 -6.91 -1.72 15.19
CA GLY A 116 -6.93 -1.65 16.66
C GLY A 116 -6.05 -0.54 17.25
N VAL A 117 -5.30 0.21 16.43
CA VAL A 117 -4.50 1.36 16.90
C VAL A 117 -5.42 2.46 17.41
N ALA A 118 -5.09 3.06 18.56
CA ALA A 118 -5.94 4.05 19.18
C ALA A 118 -6.22 5.24 18.25
N PHE A 119 -7.50 5.62 18.14
CA PHE A 119 -7.98 6.77 17.38
C PHE A 119 -7.11 8.01 17.56
N SER A 120 -6.84 8.39 18.83
CA SER A 120 -6.14 9.62 19.17
C SER A 120 -4.72 9.68 18.60
N LEU A 121 -4.06 8.53 18.42
CA LEU A 121 -2.70 8.48 17.88
C LEU A 121 -2.68 8.75 16.38
N THR A 122 -3.66 8.23 15.65
CA THR A 122 -3.79 8.50 14.21
C THR A 122 -4.24 9.94 13.98
N GLU A 123 -5.22 10.40 14.75
CA GLU A 123 -5.71 11.79 14.67
C GLU A 123 -4.59 12.80 14.97
N GLU A 124 -3.79 12.55 16.02
CA GLU A 124 -2.64 13.40 16.34
C GLU A 124 -1.59 13.37 15.24
N ALA A 125 -1.27 12.20 14.67
CA ALA A 125 -0.30 12.07 13.59
C ALA A 125 -0.70 12.89 12.35
N LEU A 126 -1.98 12.85 11.97
CA LEU A 126 -2.57 13.62 10.87
C LEU A 126 -2.58 15.13 11.16
N ASN A 127 -3.04 15.56 12.34
CA ASN A 127 -3.11 16.98 12.67
C ASN A 127 -1.73 17.66 12.78
N LYS A 128 -0.68 16.88 13.03
CA LYS A 128 0.71 17.38 13.12
C LYS A 128 1.50 17.24 11.82
N ASP A 129 0.90 16.71 10.76
CA ASP A 129 1.58 16.37 9.49
C ASP A 129 2.86 15.53 9.73
N THR A 130 2.82 14.62 10.72
CA THR A 130 4.03 13.94 11.22
C THR A 130 4.68 13.09 10.14
N TYR A 131 3.87 12.55 9.22
CA TYR A 131 4.32 11.61 8.19
C TYR A 131 4.24 12.17 6.77
N ASP A 132 3.69 13.37 6.56
CA ASP A 132 3.65 14.09 5.27
C ASP A 132 5.00 14.00 4.54
N TRP A 133 6.09 14.45 5.17
CA TRP A 133 7.39 14.50 4.49
C TRP A 133 7.90 13.11 4.12
N SER A 134 7.74 12.15 5.02
CA SER A 134 8.18 10.77 4.77
C SER A 134 7.37 10.12 3.64
N LEU A 135 6.08 10.44 3.51
CA LEU A 135 5.23 9.97 2.42
C LEU A 135 5.63 10.63 1.10
N ARG A 136 5.92 11.94 1.09
CA ARG A 136 6.47 12.62 -0.09
C ARG A 136 7.79 12.02 -0.54
N VAL A 137 8.65 11.60 0.39
CA VAL A 137 9.89 10.89 0.07
C VAL A 137 9.61 9.51 -0.53
N SER A 138 8.62 8.77 -0.03
CA SER A 138 8.14 7.50 -0.64
C SER A 138 7.71 7.72 -2.09
N TRP A 139 6.90 8.75 -2.32
CA TRP A 139 6.38 9.08 -3.64
C TRP A 139 7.51 9.48 -4.62
N LYS A 140 8.49 10.27 -4.15
CA LYS A 140 9.70 10.61 -4.93
C LYS A 140 10.56 9.38 -5.24
N TYR A 141 10.69 8.46 -4.29
CA TYR A 141 11.39 7.20 -4.50
C TYR A 141 10.71 6.41 -5.62
N ALA A 142 9.40 6.17 -5.53
CA ALA A 142 8.64 5.44 -6.54
C ALA A 142 8.74 6.11 -7.93
N THR A 143 8.52 7.42 -8.02
CA THR A 143 8.65 8.14 -9.31
C THR A 143 10.07 8.10 -9.88
N SER A 144 11.10 8.13 -9.05
CA SER A 144 12.50 7.96 -9.52
C SER A 144 12.77 6.57 -10.13
N LYS A 145 11.90 5.58 -9.85
CA LYS A 145 11.93 4.24 -10.44
C LYS A 145 11.04 4.11 -11.68
N GLY A 146 10.43 5.20 -12.14
CA GLY A 146 9.52 5.19 -13.29
C GLY A 146 8.10 4.72 -12.95
N ILE A 147 7.74 4.66 -11.67
CA ILE A 147 6.37 4.35 -11.25
C ILE A 147 5.46 5.53 -11.59
N THR A 148 4.38 5.25 -12.32
CA THR A 148 3.45 6.27 -12.84
C THR A 148 1.99 6.01 -12.48
N GLY A 149 1.68 4.81 -11.98
CA GLY A 149 0.35 4.35 -11.63
C GLY A 149 0.40 3.21 -10.63
N THR A 150 -0.76 2.70 -10.25
CA THR A 150 -0.87 1.55 -9.33
C THR A 150 -1.94 0.56 -9.82
N PRO A 151 -1.77 -0.75 -9.60
CA PRO A 151 -0.57 -1.34 -9.03
C PRO A 151 0.54 -1.44 -10.08
N GLN A 152 1.77 -1.18 -9.64
CA GLN A 152 2.97 -1.41 -10.44
C GLN A 152 4.01 -2.15 -9.60
N TYR A 153 4.90 -2.85 -10.28
CA TYR A 153 5.78 -3.84 -9.66
C TYR A 153 7.21 -3.73 -10.16
N MET A 154 8.14 -4.10 -9.29
CA MET A 154 9.53 -4.37 -9.67
C MET A 154 9.96 -5.72 -9.12
N VAL A 155 10.71 -6.48 -9.92
CA VAL A 155 11.34 -7.74 -9.48
C VAL A 155 12.84 -7.52 -9.44
N ASN A 156 13.46 -7.75 -8.29
CA ASN A 156 14.90 -7.53 -8.05
C ASN A 156 15.39 -6.14 -8.51
N GLY A 157 14.56 -5.11 -8.28
CA GLY A 157 14.89 -3.74 -8.68
C GLY A 157 14.68 -3.43 -10.16
N ILE A 158 14.10 -4.35 -10.95
CA ILE A 158 13.80 -4.17 -12.38
C ILE A 158 12.30 -3.92 -12.56
N TRP A 159 11.94 -2.80 -13.20
CA TRP A 159 10.56 -2.48 -13.53
C TRP A 159 9.92 -3.56 -14.40
N THR A 160 8.77 -4.08 -13.95
CA THR A 160 8.12 -5.24 -14.56
C THR A 160 6.66 -4.94 -14.92
N PRO A 161 6.40 -4.24 -16.03
CA PRO A 161 5.05 -3.85 -16.41
C PRO A 161 4.12 -5.04 -16.69
N GLY A 162 4.67 -6.19 -17.10
CA GLY A 162 3.89 -7.41 -17.32
C GLY A 162 3.17 -7.94 -16.07
N ALA A 163 3.70 -7.65 -14.88
CA ALA A 163 3.07 -8.06 -13.62
C ALA A 163 1.85 -7.19 -13.25
N SER A 164 1.68 -6.01 -13.87
CA SER A 164 0.51 -5.13 -13.61
C SER A 164 -0.83 -5.75 -14.00
N ASN A 165 -0.83 -6.82 -14.81
CA ASN A 165 -2.03 -7.57 -15.16
C ASN A 165 -2.29 -8.78 -14.25
N CYS A 166 -1.41 -9.05 -13.27
CA CYS A 166 -1.56 -10.19 -12.37
C CYS A 166 -2.53 -9.86 -11.23
N VAL A 167 -3.68 -10.53 -11.23
CA VAL A 167 -4.74 -10.34 -10.22
C VAL A 167 -4.93 -11.58 -9.36
N THR A 168 -4.87 -12.76 -9.96
CA THR A 168 -5.11 -14.04 -9.30
C THR A 168 -3.81 -14.74 -8.90
N VAL A 169 -3.89 -15.72 -7.99
CA VAL A 169 -2.75 -16.58 -7.64
C VAL A 169 -2.16 -17.27 -8.88
N GLN A 170 -3.02 -17.69 -9.82
CA GLN A 170 -2.58 -18.35 -11.06
C GLN A 170 -1.80 -17.40 -11.97
N ASP A 171 -2.18 -16.12 -12.03
CA ASP A 171 -1.44 -15.12 -12.81
C ASP A 171 -0.04 -14.94 -12.24
N TRP A 172 0.08 -14.83 -10.91
CA TRP A 172 1.37 -14.71 -10.23
C TRP A 172 2.24 -15.96 -10.39
N GLN A 173 1.66 -17.16 -10.29
CA GLN A 173 2.35 -18.42 -10.58
C GLN A 173 2.88 -18.44 -12.02
N SER A 174 2.05 -18.07 -12.99
CA SER A 174 2.41 -18.06 -14.41
C SER A 174 3.51 -17.03 -14.69
N PHE A 175 3.39 -15.84 -14.10
CA PHE A 175 4.40 -14.78 -14.21
C PHE A 175 5.76 -15.22 -13.66
N PHE A 176 5.83 -15.69 -12.42
CA PHE A 176 7.12 -16.09 -11.82
C PHE A 176 7.72 -17.33 -12.49
N SER A 177 6.90 -18.28 -12.95
CA SER A 177 7.37 -19.43 -13.74
C SER A 177 8.02 -19.02 -15.07
N SER A 178 7.69 -17.84 -15.61
CA SER A 178 8.28 -17.33 -16.86
C SER A 178 9.62 -16.62 -16.67
N ILE A 179 9.97 -16.22 -15.44
CA ILE A 179 11.18 -15.43 -15.15
C ILE A 179 12.15 -16.09 -14.17
N ILE A 180 11.73 -17.13 -13.46
CA ILE A 180 12.56 -17.97 -12.60
C ILE A 180 12.79 -19.29 -13.34
N SER A 181 13.91 -19.37 -14.07
CA SER A 181 14.38 -20.59 -14.74
C SER A 181 15.36 -21.36 -13.85
#